data_AF-A0AAE3TD81-F1
#
_entry.id   AF-A0AAE3TD81-F1
#
_cell.length_a   1.000
_cell.length_b   1.000
_cell.length_c   1.000
_cell.angle_alpha   90.00
_cell.angle_beta   90.00
_cell.angle_gamma   90.00
#
_symmetry.space_group_name_H-M   'P 1'
#
loop_
_entity.id
_entity.type
_entity.pdbx_description
1 polymer ?
#
loop_
_entity_poly.entity_id
_entity_poly.type
_entity_poly.pdbx_seq_one_letter_code
_entity_poly.pdbx_strand_id
1 'polypeptide(L)'
;MKKIIITFSVCSLLFSCDHIIDNKETKIGANAGEDQITFVGSYALLDISKSIINEPIDLIEWIQDATNPQEVNLFAQSSLNDKWVVGFEKEGIYKFTLSIKCKSGNIFTDSVMVMVKSRQRSLIEDICLEARIRYRLNFSEGELNAAKLLMLDTLSYAEFYLKNYKIKSIKGIENCTNLIYLSLPNESITDLTSLSALIKLEYLDLNQNRTVEDISPLSNLINLKTLILYSNPIKNISTLANLTKLKELCYWVLPLLILVL
;
A
#
# COMPACT_ATOMS: atom_id res chain seq x y z
N MET A 1 32.41 -20.43 -6.52
CA MET A 1 31.24 -21.33 -6.13
C MET A 1 31.35 -21.75 -4.66
N LYS A 2 30.81 -20.84 -3.83
CA LYS A 2 30.52 -21.16 -2.42
C LYS A 2 29.47 -20.19 -1.88
N LYS A 3 28.28 -20.55 -2.19
CA LYS A 3 27.01 -20.55 -1.44
C LYS A 3 27.23 -20.82 0.05
N ILE A 4 26.83 -19.90 0.89
CA ILE A 4 25.94 -20.30 2.02
C ILE A 4 26.00 -19.21 3.08
N ILE A 5 24.74 -18.77 3.69
CA ILE A 5 23.52 -19.01 4.48
C ILE A 5 23.36 -17.85 5.48
N ILE A 6 22.10 -17.14 5.54
CA ILE A 6 21.37 -17.28 6.83
C ILE A 6 19.99 -16.64 6.68
N THR A 7 18.84 -17.47 7.01
CA THR A 7 17.74 -17.89 7.90
C THR A 7 16.85 -16.68 8.25
N PHE A 8 15.57 -16.79 7.80
CA PHE A 8 14.29 -16.05 7.93
C PHE A 8 13.90 -15.93 9.41
N SER A 9 13.39 -14.65 9.80
CA SER A 9 12.20 -14.70 10.69
C SER A 9 11.15 -13.70 10.20
N VAL A 10 9.93 -14.18 9.74
CA VAL A 10 8.47 -14.01 9.89
C VAL A 10 8.16 -13.11 11.08
N CYS A 11 7.84 -11.81 10.91
CA CYS A 11 6.84 -10.85 11.41
C CYS A 11 7.33 -10.21 12.71
N SER A 12 7.74 -8.92 12.71
CA SER A 12 7.31 -8.00 13.80
C SER A 12 8.15 -6.72 13.75
N LEU A 13 7.80 -5.69 13.01
CA LEU A 13 7.92 -4.35 13.60
C LEU A 13 9.33 -3.80 13.37
N LEU A 14 9.54 -2.96 12.26
CA LEU A 14 10.37 -1.77 12.57
C LEU A 14 11.43 -2.09 13.63
N PHE A 15 12.60 -2.60 13.23
CA PHE A 15 13.87 -2.16 13.87
C PHE A 15 15.01 -2.25 12.85
N SER A 16 15.22 -1.20 12.01
CA SER A 16 16.63 -0.77 11.80
C SER A 16 17.47 -0.98 13.07
N CYS A 17 17.93 -2.16 13.25
CA CYS A 17 19.14 -2.28 14.11
C CYS A 17 20.40 -2.09 13.25
N ASP A 18 20.95 -0.82 13.42
CA ASP A 18 22.28 -0.41 13.90
C ASP A 18 23.39 -1.21 13.20
N HIS A 19 24.03 -0.50 12.28
CA HIS A 19 25.50 -0.33 12.39
C HIS A 19 26.14 -0.51 11.01
N ILE A 20 26.13 0.53 10.27
CA ILE A 20 27.29 0.63 9.34
C ILE A 20 28.54 0.02 9.99
N ILE A 21 28.57 -1.37 10.16
CA ILE A 21 29.81 -2.04 10.63
C ILE A 21 30.89 -1.87 9.57
N ASP A 22 31.73 -0.76 9.78
CA ASP A 22 33.18 -0.70 9.52
C ASP A 22 33.88 -1.99 9.98
N ASN A 23 33.85 -3.07 9.14
CA ASN A 23 34.92 -4.05 9.44
C ASN A 23 35.61 -4.48 8.14
N LYS A 24 36.81 -3.84 7.85
CA LYS A 24 38.19 -4.21 7.42
C LYS A 24 38.27 -5.69 7.06
N GLU A 25 37.86 -6.01 5.76
CA GLU A 25 38.60 -6.92 4.85
C GLU A 25 37.60 -7.63 3.93
N THR A 26 37.35 -6.94 2.74
CA THR A 26 37.00 -7.13 1.32
C THR A 26 35.47 -7.15 1.15
N LYS A 27 34.90 -5.76 0.94
CA LYS A 27 33.76 -5.87 0.00
C LYS A 27 33.41 -4.47 -0.54
N ILE A 28 34.13 -3.99 -1.62
CA ILE A 28 33.68 -2.76 -2.32
C ILE A 28 32.56 -3.13 -3.30
N GLY A 29 31.20 -2.88 -2.86
CA GLY A 29 30.30 -3.05 -4.05
C GLY A 29 28.83 -2.93 -3.63
N ALA A 30 27.92 -2.48 -4.57
CA ALA A 30 26.46 -2.39 -4.43
C ALA A 30 25.84 -3.79 -4.40
N ASN A 31 25.01 -3.97 -3.40
CA ASN A 31 24.32 -5.28 -3.31
C ASN A 31 22.79 -5.07 -3.37
N ALA A 32 22.24 -5.71 -4.46
CA ALA A 32 20.79 -5.52 -4.67
C ALA A 32 20.02 -6.66 -4.00
N GLY A 33 20.74 -7.44 -3.18
CA GLY A 33 20.07 -8.56 -2.50
C GLY A 33 19.91 -9.80 -3.38
N GLU A 34 19.21 -10.85 -2.80
CA GLU A 34 18.97 -12.11 -3.57
C GLU A 34 17.72 -11.98 -4.44
N ASP A 35 17.69 -12.88 -5.47
CA ASP A 35 16.48 -12.92 -6.33
C ASP A 35 15.23 -13.27 -5.50
N GLN A 36 14.18 -12.59 -5.91
CA GLN A 36 12.94 -12.74 -5.11
C GLN A 36 11.83 -13.39 -5.94
N ILE A 37 10.97 -14.17 -5.23
CA ILE A 37 9.74 -14.68 -5.86
C ILE A 37 8.54 -14.06 -5.13
N THR A 38 7.69 -13.30 -5.93
CA THR A 38 6.46 -12.76 -5.31
C THR A 38 5.23 -13.11 -6.15
N PHE A 39 4.05 -13.19 -5.58
CA PHE A 39 2.78 -13.42 -6.31
C PHE A 39 2.21 -12.08 -6.80
N VAL A 40 1.52 -12.07 -8.02
CA VAL A 40 1.01 -10.84 -8.65
C VAL A 40 0.13 -10.09 -7.64
N GLY A 41 0.52 -8.77 -7.34
CA GLY A 41 -0.34 -7.99 -6.40
C GLY A 41 0.31 -7.93 -5.02
N SER A 42 1.63 -8.75 -4.84
CA SER A 42 2.48 -8.65 -3.64
C SER A 42 3.65 -7.69 -3.91
N TYR A 43 4.06 -6.99 -2.81
CA TYR A 43 5.15 -5.99 -2.91
C TYR A 43 6.49 -6.65 -2.54
N ALA A 44 7.43 -6.31 -3.44
CA ALA A 44 8.80 -6.69 -3.03
C ALA A 44 9.54 -5.45 -2.49
N LEU A 45 10.27 -5.75 -1.50
CA LEU A 45 11.05 -4.64 -0.92
C LEU A 45 12.49 -4.69 -1.46
N LEU A 46 12.82 -3.56 -2.02
CA LEU A 46 14.23 -3.43 -2.41
C LEU A 46 14.95 -2.60 -1.35
N ASP A 47 16.04 -3.24 -0.82
CA ASP A 47 16.72 -2.63 0.34
C ASP A 47 18.21 -2.47 0.03
N ILE A 48 18.59 -1.25 0.38
CA ILE A 48 20.01 -1.04 -0.01
C ILE A 48 20.86 -1.00 1.27
N SER A 49 20.26 -1.41 2.36
CA SER A 49 20.93 -1.24 3.66
C SER A 49 22.15 -2.15 3.75
N LYS A 50 22.22 -3.03 2.76
CA LYS A 50 23.37 -3.95 2.88
C LYS A 50 24.50 -3.51 1.93
N SER A 51 24.26 -2.36 1.28
CA SER A 51 25.34 -1.91 0.37
C SER A 51 26.47 -1.29 1.20
N ILE A 52 27.76 -1.66 0.89
CA ILE A 52 28.91 -1.06 1.59
C ILE A 52 29.79 -0.35 0.56
N ILE A 53 29.79 1.10 0.79
CA ILE A 53 30.66 1.85 -0.15
C ILE A 53 31.58 2.76 0.66
N ASN A 54 32.90 2.69 0.36
CA ASN A 54 33.87 3.48 1.14
C ASN A 54 34.23 4.78 0.40
N GLU A 55 33.18 5.43 -0.15
CA GLU A 55 33.33 6.75 -0.79
C GLU A 55 32.01 7.54 -0.64
N PRO A 56 32.23 8.95 -0.68
CA PRO A 56 30.99 9.74 -0.59
C PRO A 56 30.07 9.47 -1.80
N ILE A 57 28.77 9.32 -1.43
CA ILE A 57 27.78 8.90 -2.45
C ILE A 57 27.13 10.16 -3.04
N ASP A 58 27.12 10.17 -4.36
CA ASP A 58 26.42 11.26 -5.07
C ASP A 58 24.97 10.89 -5.37
N LEU A 59 24.72 9.67 -5.89
CA LEU A 59 23.34 9.33 -6.33
C LEU A 59 23.13 7.82 -6.20
N ILE A 60 21.90 7.50 -5.67
CA ILE A 60 21.48 6.08 -5.63
C ILE A 60 20.17 5.93 -6.43
N GLU A 61 20.29 4.79 -7.27
CA GLU A 61 19.05 4.65 -8.05
C GLU A 61 18.82 3.17 -8.35
N TRP A 62 17.53 2.79 -8.32
CA TRP A 62 17.15 1.49 -8.92
C TRP A 62 16.63 1.72 -10.35
N ILE A 63 17.29 0.93 -11.17
CA ILE A 63 16.90 1.04 -12.60
C ILE A 63 16.15 -0.23 -13.01
N GLN A 64 14.91 -0.01 -13.62
CA GLN A 64 14.16 -1.21 -14.06
C GLN A 64 14.47 -1.52 -15.52
N ASP A 65 14.57 -2.81 -15.76
CA ASP A 65 14.89 -3.25 -17.13
C ASP A 65 13.69 -3.07 -18.06
N ALA A 66 13.97 -2.71 -19.33
CA ALA A 66 12.91 -2.41 -20.31
C ALA A 66 12.09 -3.67 -20.65
N THR A 67 12.69 -4.81 -20.33
CA THR A 67 11.98 -6.05 -20.70
C THR A 67 11.01 -6.46 -19.59
N ASN A 68 10.94 -5.63 -18.48
CA ASN A 68 9.96 -5.99 -17.44
C ASN A 68 8.53 -5.99 -17.99
N PRO A 69 7.79 -6.91 -17.55
CA PRO A 69 6.42 -7.06 -18.04
C PRO A 69 5.62 -5.76 -17.94
N GLN A 70 5.93 -5.03 -16.97
CA GLN A 70 5.31 -3.70 -16.83
C GLN A 70 6.26 -2.79 -16.03
N GLU A 71 6.13 -1.58 -16.32
CA GLU A 71 6.89 -0.65 -15.45
C GLU A 71 6.28 -0.61 -14.04
N VAL A 72 7.26 -0.77 -13.13
CA VAL A 72 6.72 -0.81 -11.76
C VAL A 72 7.25 0.43 -11.02
N ASN A 73 6.41 0.90 -10.30
CA ASN A 73 6.85 2.10 -9.56
C ASN A 73 7.66 1.70 -8.31
N LEU A 74 8.74 2.40 -8.12
CA LEU A 74 9.57 2.17 -6.91
C LEU A 74 9.26 3.24 -5.86
N PHE A 75 8.61 2.77 -4.76
CA PHE A 75 8.12 3.72 -3.74
C PHE A 75 9.18 3.86 -2.65
N ALA A 76 9.88 5.17 -2.53
CA ALA A 76 10.81 5.33 -1.38
C ALA A 76 10.25 6.38 -0.43
N GLN A 77 10.37 6.12 0.89
CA GLN A 77 9.92 7.10 1.91
C GLN A 77 11.00 8.14 2.17
N SER A 78 11.41 8.91 1.08
CA SER A 78 11.81 10.33 1.15
C SER A 78 13.24 10.46 1.67
N SER A 79 14.17 9.29 2.02
CA SER A 79 15.58 9.48 2.35
C SER A 79 16.41 8.28 1.89
N LEU A 80 17.72 8.55 1.63
CA LEU A 80 18.78 7.59 1.28
C LEU A 80 18.72 6.34 2.15
N ASN A 81 17.86 6.30 3.17
CA ASN A 81 17.76 5.10 4.04
C ASN A 81 16.38 4.48 3.95
N ASP A 82 15.67 4.86 2.99
CA ASP A 82 14.26 4.39 2.95
C ASP A 82 14.16 3.17 2.03
N LYS A 83 13.38 2.18 2.41
CA LYS A 83 13.06 0.97 1.62
C LYS A 83 12.13 1.32 0.45
N TRP A 84 12.74 0.76 -0.68
CA TRP A 84 11.88 0.94 -1.88
C TRP A 84 10.91 -0.23 -2.03
N VAL A 85 9.70 0.13 -2.06
CA VAL A 85 8.69 -0.93 -2.25
C VAL A 85 8.24 -0.95 -3.73
N VAL A 86 8.28 -2.17 -4.20
CA VAL A 86 7.82 -2.30 -5.61
C VAL A 86 6.60 -3.22 -5.65
N GLY A 87 5.55 -2.74 -6.35
CA GLY A 87 4.33 -3.57 -6.53
C GLY A 87 4.25 -4.13 -7.96
N PHE A 88 3.67 -5.36 -7.97
CA PHE A 88 3.62 -5.99 -9.31
C PHE A 88 2.16 -6.27 -9.69
N GLU A 89 1.81 -6.02 -11.00
CA GLU A 89 0.41 -6.26 -11.46
C GLU A 89 0.41 -7.32 -12.56
N LYS A 90 1.66 -7.60 -13.04
CA LYS A 90 1.70 -8.60 -14.13
C LYS A 90 2.72 -9.69 -13.76
N GLU A 91 2.26 -10.92 -14.09
CA GLU A 91 3.22 -12.04 -13.84
C GLU A 91 4.42 -11.94 -14.78
N GLY A 92 5.49 -12.49 -14.30
CA GLY A 92 6.70 -12.51 -15.16
C GLY A 92 7.97 -12.25 -14.31
N ILE A 93 8.98 -12.14 -15.08
CA ILE A 93 10.27 -11.92 -14.39
C ILE A 93 10.67 -10.44 -14.57
N TYR A 94 10.82 -9.79 -13.36
CA TYR A 94 11.26 -8.39 -13.36
C TYR A 94 12.73 -8.30 -12.96
N LYS A 95 13.38 -7.33 -13.64
CA LYS A 95 14.82 -7.18 -13.36
C LYS A 95 15.10 -5.72 -12.95
N PHE A 96 15.79 -5.65 -11.83
CA PHE A 96 16.17 -4.30 -11.36
C PHE A 96 17.69 -4.25 -11.13
N THR A 97 18.19 -3.00 -11.43
CA THR A 97 19.65 -2.81 -11.22
C THR A 97 19.84 -1.67 -10.21
N LEU A 98 20.54 -2.08 -9.16
CA LEU A 98 21.01 -1.01 -8.24
C LEU A 98 22.28 -0.35 -8.79
N SER A 99 22.12 1.02 -8.86
CA SER A 99 23.28 1.82 -9.34
C SER A 99 23.63 2.88 -8.28
N ILE A 100 24.93 2.76 -7.77
CA ILE A 100 25.37 3.77 -6.79
C ILE A 100 26.53 4.57 -7.39
N LYS A 101 26.24 5.90 -7.57
CA LYS A 101 27.27 6.78 -8.14
C LYS A 101 27.92 7.59 -7.01
N CYS A 102 29.33 7.58 -7.07
CA CYS A 102 30.06 8.27 -5.98
C CYS A 102 30.55 9.63 -6.49
N LYS A 103 30.88 10.50 -5.55
CA LYS A 103 31.32 11.86 -5.94
C LYS A 103 32.66 11.79 -6.67
N SER A 104 33.33 10.68 -6.40
CA SER A 104 34.62 10.48 -7.09
C SER A 104 34.42 10.16 -8.56
N GLY A 105 33.18 9.73 -8.95
CA GLY A 105 32.90 9.36 -10.35
C GLY A 105 32.75 7.84 -10.50
N ASN A 106 33.16 7.09 -9.45
CA ASN A 106 32.98 5.62 -9.52
C ASN A 106 31.50 5.22 -9.44
N ILE A 107 31.29 4.13 -10.28
CA ILE A 107 29.89 3.65 -10.25
C ILE A 107 29.89 2.16 -9.92
N PHE A 108 28.99 1.85 -8.90
CA PHE A 108 28.82 0.42 -8.57
C PHE A 108 27.39 -0.03 -8.88
N THR A 109 27.40 -1.36 -9.50
CA THR A 109 26.03 -1.79 -9.85
C THR A 109 25.84 -3.26 -9.45
N ASP A 110 24.59 -3.61 -9.14
CA ASP A 110 24.16 -5.00 -8.94
C ASP A 110 22.69 -5.15 -9.35
N SER A 111 22.39 -6.51 -9.68
CA SER A 111 21.01 -6.69 -10.18
C SER A 111 20.27 -7.72 -9.33
N VAL A 112 19.00 -7.56 -9.28
CA VAL A 112 18.14 -8.56 -8.62
C VAL A 112 16.96 -8.87 -9.56
N MET A 113 16.69 -10.18 -9.56
CA MET A 113 15.48 -10.60 -10.31
C MET A 113 14.33 -10.91 -9.34
N VAL A 114 13.23 -10.36 -9.83
CA VAL A 114 12.00 -10.69 -9.06
C VAL A 114 11.05 -11.50 -9.95
N MET A 115 10.83 -12.78 -9.46
CA MET A 115 9.85 -13.61 -10.20
C MET A 115 8.45 -13.43 -9.59
N VAL A 116 7.56 -12.94 -10.56
CA VAL A 116 6.16 -12.74 -10.12
C VAL A 116 5.28 -13.88 -10.66
N LYS A 117 4.74 -14.54 -9.68
CA LYS A 117 3.86 -15.65 -10.10
C LYS A 117 2.38 -15.21 -10.08
N SER A 118 1.60 -16.10 -10.76
CA SER A 118 0.16 -15.79 -10.85
C SER A 118 -0.49 -15.85 -9.46
N ARG A 119 -1.43 -14.83 -9.39
CA ARG A 119 -2.21 -14.77 -8.13
C ARG A 119 -3.27 -15.87 -8.13
N GLN A 120 -3.31 -16.68 -6.95
CA GLN A 120 -4.57 -17.42 -6.71
C GLN A 120 -5.71 -16.46 -6.37
N ARG A 121 -6.93 -16.46 -6.94
CA ARG A 121 -8.04 -15.48 -6.81
C ARG A 121 -7.92 -14.68 -5.50
N SER A 122 -7.28 -13.44 -5.55
CA SER A 122 -7.12 -12.53 -4.40
C SER A 122 -8.49 -12.03 -3.92
N LEU A 123 -8.61 -12.07 -2.58
CA LEU A 123 -9.88 -11.55 -2.01
C LEU A 123 -9.91 -10.03 -2.07
N ILE A 124 -8.67 -9.43 -2.15
CA ILE A 124 -8.61 -7.96 -2.32
C ILE A 124 -8.10 -7.64 -3.74
N GLU A 125 -8.92 -6.97 -4.47
CA GLU A 125 -8.65 -6.84 -5.93
C GLU A 125 -7.66 -5.70 -6.18
N ASP A 126 -7.89 -4.60 -5.36
CA ASP A 126 -7.05 -3.42 -5.62
C ASP A 126 -5.70 -3.55 -4.90
N ILE A 127 -4.68 -3.35 -5.64
CA ILE A 127 -3.34 -3.63 -5.11
C ILE A 127 -2.98 -2.59 -4.04
N CYS A 128 -3.39 -1.40 -4.27
CA CYS A 128 -3.04 -0.38 -3.25
C CYS A 128 -3.80 -0.64 -1.95
N LEU A 129 -5.02 -1.08 -2.10
CA LEU A 129 -5.75 -1.44 -0.88
C LEU A 129 -5.10 -2.63 -0.18
N GLU A 130 -4.79 -3.64 -0.99
CA GLU A 130 -4.15 -4.81 -0.34
C GLU A 130 -2.86 -4.41 0.36
N ALA A 131 -2.10 -3.55 -0.30
CA ALA A 131 -0.82 -3.14 0.33
C ALA A 131 -1.08 -2.44 1.67
N ARG A 132 -2.03 -1.65 1.66
CA ARG A 132 -2.32 -0.95 2.92
C ARG A 132 -2.78 -1.92 4.00
N ILE A 133 -3.57 -2.88 3.61
CA ILE A 133 -4.04 -3.87 4.60
C ILE A 133 -2.85 -4.69 5.11
N ARG A 134 -2.09 -5.03 4.20
CA ARG A 134 -0.94 -5.83 4.67
C ARG A 134 -0.05 -4.99 5.60
N TYR A 135 0.16 -3.77 5.21
CA TYR A 135 0.98 -2.93 6.10
C TYR A 135 0.36 -2.84 7.50
N ARG A 136 -0.90 -2.68 7.47
CA ARG A 136 -1.59 -2.56 8.77
C ARG A 136 -1.52 -3.87 9.56
N LEU A 137 -1.43 -4.93 8.94
CA LEU A 137 -1.44 -6.23 9.67
C LEU A 137 0.00 -6.68 9.94
N ASN A 138 0.89 -5.82 9.53
CA ASN A 138 2.29 -6.29 9.55
C ASN A 138 2.46 -7.69 8.95
N PHE A 139 1.82 -7.91 7.77
CA PHE A 139 1.80 -9.22 7.07
C PHE A 139 2.32 -9.03 5.65
N SER A 140 3.53 -9.36 5.49
CA SER A 140 4.23 -8.90 4.26
C SER A 140 4.33 -10.05 3.25
N GLU A 141 3.97 -11.29 3.73
CA GLU A 141 4.06 -12.39 2.75
C GLU A 141 2.96 -13.43 3.05
N GLY A 142 2.81 -14.18 2.03
CA GLY A 142 1.77 -15.22 2.18
C GLY A 142 0.40 -14.74 1.69
N GLU A 143 -0.51 -15.73 1.68
CA GLU A 143 -1.86 -15.40 1.13
C GLU A 143 -2.67 -14.60 2.17
N LEU A 144 -3.18 -13.42 1.72
CA LEU A 144 -4.14 -12.69 2.58
C LEU A 144 -5.50 -13.40 2.55
N ASN A 145 -5.73 -14.37 3.45
CA ASN A 145 -6.99 -15.17 3.44
C ASN A 145 -8.04 -14.54 4.37
N ALA A 146 -9.14 -15.15 4.40
CA ALA A 146 -10.29 -14.59 5.14
C ALA A 146 -9.94 -14.42 6.64
N ALA A 147 -9.22 -15.38 7.18
CA ALA A 147 -8.87 -15.27 8.62
C ALA A 147 -8.01 -14.03 8.89
N LYS A 148 -7.12 -13.77 8.00
CA LYS A 148 -6.27 -12.57 8.21
C LYS A 148 -7.08 -11.28 8.09
N LEU A 149 -8.01 -11.30 7.16
CA LEU A 149 -8.77 -10.06 6.96
C LEU A 149 -9.68 -9.77 8.15
N LEU A 150 -9.99 -10.83 8.89
CA LEU A 150 -10.85 -10.59 10.08
C LEU A 150 -10.06 -9.90 11.19
N MET A 151 -8.80 -9.92 11.09
CA MET A 151 -7.97 -9.28 12.14
C MET A 151 -7.96 -7.75 11.95
N LEU A 152 -8.39 -7.24 10.84
CA LEU A 152 -8.35 -5.79 10.57
C LEU A 152 -9.51 -5.07 11.27
N ASP A 153 -9.18 -4.20 12.16
CA ASP A 153 -10.27 -3.43 12.80
C ASP A 153 -10.11 -1.93 12.51
N THR A 154 -8.87 -1.59 11.98
CA THR A 154 -8.66 -0.18 11.60
C THR A 154 -7.81 -0.13 10.32
N LEU A 155 -8.22 0.74 9.49
CA LEU A 155 -7.40 1.03 8.29
C LEU A 155 -7.44 2.55 8.04
N SER A 156 -6.24 3.18 8.30
CA SER A 156 -6.19 4.65 8.24
C SER A 156 -5.17 5.09 7.17
N TYR A 157 -5.58 6.19 6.50
CA TYR A 157 -4.68 6.72 5.45
C TYR A 157 -3.42 7.30 6.08
N ALA A 158 -3.30 7.65 7.37
CA ALA A 158 -2.17 8.36 8.01
C ALA A 158 -0.97 7.43 8.19
N GLU A 159 -1.26 6.16 8.06
CA GLU A 159 -0.13 5.26 8.43
C GLU A 159 0.65 4.84 7.19
N PHE A 160 -0.03 4.80 6.08
CA PHE A 160 0.68 4.34 4.86
C PHE A 160 -0.01 4.94 3.63
N TYR A 161 0.81 5.92 3.03
CA TYR A 161 0.29 6.65 1.85
C TYR A 161 1.23 6.43 0.67
N LEU A 162 0.51 5.97 -0.47
CA LEU A 162 1.31 5.81 -1.70
C LEU A 162 1.08 7.01 -2.62
N LYS A 163 2.18 7.96 -2.55
CA LYS A 163 2.10 9.22 -3.32
C LYS A 163 1.96 8.94 -4.82
N ASN A 164 0.65 9.13 -5.36
CA ASN A 164 0.37 9.06 -6.81
C ASN A 164 -0.35 7.75 -7.16
N TYR A 165 -0.57 7.00 -6.07
CA TYR A 165 -1.37 5.78 -6.34
C TYR A 165 -2.64 5.83 -5.48
N LYS A 166 -3.68 5.69 -6.33
CA LYS A 166 -4.97 5.86 -5.60
C LYS A 166 -5.73 4.52 -5.60
N ILE A 167 -6.31 4.32 -4.43
CA ILE A 167 -7.27 3.19 -4.39
C ILE A 167 -8.50 3.49 -5.25
N LYS A 168 -8.70 2.51 -6.18
CA LYS A 168 -9.84 2.75 -7.09
C LYS A 168 -11.02 1.83 -6.74
N SER A 169 -10.63 0.64 -6.26
CA SER A 169 -11.70 -0.31 -5.89
C SER A 169 -11.48 -0.80 -4.44
N ILE A 170 -12.63 -0.91 -3.77
CA ILE A 170 -12.48 -1.47 -2.39
C ILE A 170 -13.13 -2.85 -2.35
N LYS A 171 -13.34 -3.43 -3.49
CA LYS A 171 -13.81 -4.82 -3.48
C LYS A 171 -12.89 -5.74 -2.65
N GLY A 172 -13.51 -6.53 -1.86
CA GLY A 172 -12.76 -7.44 -0.97
C GLY A 172 -12.81 -6.96 0.49
N ILE A 173 -13.03 -5.58 0.57
CA ILE A 173 -13.04 -5.06 1.96
C ILE A 173 -14.26 -5.61 2.71
N GLU A 174 -15.30 -6.13 2.01
CA GLU A 174 -16.47 -6.72 2.68
C GLU A 174 -16.08 -7.94 3.52
N ASN A 175 -14.81 -8.44 3.30
CA ASN A 175 -14.37 -9.61 4.10
C ASN A 175 -13.77 -9.17 5.43
N CYS A 176 -13.57 -7.86 5.64
CA CYS A 176 -13.00 -7.34 6.91
C CYS A 176 -14.15 -6.93 7.85
N THR A 177 -14.89 -7.88 8.28
CA THR A 177 -16.19 -7.59 8.93
C THR A 177 -15.96 -7.09 10.37
N ASN A 178 -14.66 -7.14 10.83
CA ASN A 178 -14.42 -6.61 12.19
C ASN A 178 -13.91 -5.16 12.12
N LEU A 179 -14.00 -4.54 10.93
CA LEU A 179 -13.46 -3.19 10.72
C LEU A 179 -14.35 -2.18 11.46
N ILE A 180 -13.66 -1.34 12.25
CA ILE A 180 -14.39 -0.33 13.05
C ILE A 180 -14.07 1.08 12.52
N TYR A 181 -12.89 1.18 11.97
CA TYR A 181 -12.40 2.50 11.53
C TYR A 181 -11.81 2.39 10.13
N LEU A 182 -12.47 3.19 9.21
CA LEU A 182 -11.96 3.16 7.82
C LEU A 182 -11.83 4.61 7.32
N SER A 183 -10.54 4.91 7.04
CA SER A 183 -10.29 6.24 6.43
C SER A 183 -9.52 6.09 5.11
N LEU A 184 -10.14 6.55 4.05
CA LEU A 184 -9.52 6.45 2.70
C LEU A 184 -9.78 7.75 1.94
N PRO A 185 -9.26 8.94 2.48
CA PRO A 185 -9.49 10.20 1.77
C PRO A 185 -8.60 10.33 0.52
N ASN A 186 -9.11 11.18 -0.39
CA ASN A 186 -8.32 11.51 -1.59
C ASN A 186 -7.89 10.25 -2.36
N GLU A 187 -8.88 9.35 -2.48
CA GLU A 187 -8.63 8.23 -3.41
C GLU A 187 -9.52 8.37 -4.65
N SER A 188 -9.61 7.28 -5.49
CA SER A 188 -10.49 7.35 -6.69
C SER A 188 -11.55 6.25 -6.62
N ILE A 189 -12.18 6.24 -5.42
CA ILE A 189 -13.18 5.16 -5.18
C ILE A 189 -14.52 5.59 -5.80
N THR A 190 -15.19 4.60 -6.46
CA THR A 190 -16.46 5.02 -7.12
C THR A 190 -17.60 4.14 -6.61
N ASP A 191 -17.23 2.94 -6.22
CA ASP A 191 -18.28 1.99 -5.84
C ASP A 191 -18.11 1.60 -4.36
N LEU A 192 -19.28 1.84 -3.60
CA LEU A 192 -19.16 1.59 -2.14
C LEU A 192 -19.90 0.30 -1.78
N THR A 193 -20.28 -0.51 -2.77
CA THR A 193 -21.15 -1.69 -2.49
C THR A 193 -20.47 -2.60 -1.46
N SER A 194 -19.21 -2.71 -1.48
CA SER A 194 -18.52 -3.66 -0.59
C SER A 194 -18.57 -3.20 0.87
N LEU A 195 -19.01 -1.94 1.11
CA LEU A 195 -19.04 -1.46 2.52
C LEU A 195 -20.32 -1.91 3.22
N SER A 196 -21.27 -2.40 2.52
CA SER A 196 -22.61 -2.68 3.10
C SER A 196 -22.54 -3.78 4.16
N ALA A 197 -21.42 -4.58 4.09
CA ALA A 197 -21.35 -5.73 5.02
C ALA A 197 -20.60 -5.33 6.29
N LEU A 198 -20.11 -4.09 6.42
CA LEU A 198 -19.22 -3.74 7.56
C LEU A 198 -20.05 -3.04 8.63
N ILE A 199 -20.86 -3.78 9.29
CA ILE A 199 -21.92 -3.21 10.16
C ILE A 199 -21.30 -2.75 11.49
N LYS A 200 -19.95 -3.13 11.68
CA LYS A 200 -19.34 -2.69 12.95
C LYS A 200 -18.64 -1.33 12.77
N LEU A 201 -18.72 -0.82 11.54
CA LEU A 201 -18.00 0.44 11.27
C LEU A 201 -18.60 1.58 12.10
N GLU A 202 -17.66 2.28 12.72
CA GLU A 202 -18.12 3.44 13.52
C GLU A 202 -17.58 4.75 12.93
N TYR A 203 -16.53 4.67 12.20
CA TYR A 203 -15.92 5.86 11.58
C TYR A 203 -15.61 5.57 10.11
N LEU A 204 -16.14 6.54 9.27
CA LEU A 204 -15.88 6.36 7.83
C LEU A 204 -15.51 7.72 7.23
N ASP A 205 -14.27 7.71 6.69
CA ASP A 205 -13.82 8.92 5.97
C ASP A 205 -13.50 8.59 4.51
N LEU A 206 -14.36 9.16 3.60
CA LEU A 206 -14.12 8.97 2.15
C LEU A 206 -14.05 10.33 1.45
N ASN A 207 -13.51 11.33 2.15
CA ASN A 207 -13.54 12.68 1.55
C ASN A 207 -12.54 12.78 0.40
N GLN A 208 -12.91 13.62 -0.58
CA GLN A 208 -12.08 14.00 -1.73
C GLN A 208 -11.85 12.81 -2.66
N ASN A 209 -12.79 11.82 -2.64
CA ASN A 209 -12.68 10.77 -3.68
C ASN A 209 -13.22 11.24 -5.02
N ARG A 210 -14.02 12.39 -5.05
CA ARG A 210 -14.47 13.24 -6.19
C ARG A 210 -15.35 12.43 -7.13
N THR A 211 -15.63 11.10 -6.87
CA THR A 211 -16.44 10.34 -7.87
C THR A 211 -17.61 9.67 -7.14
N VAL A 212 -17.68 9.74 -5.83
CA VAL A 212 -18.73 9.00 -5.12
C VAL A 212 -20.06 9.77 -5.24
N GLU A 213 -21.01 9.10 -5.86
CA GLU A 213 -22.32 9.77 -6.06
C GLU A 213 -23.41 9.04 -5.26
N ASP A 214 -23.24 7.72 -5.15
CA ASP A 214 -24.28 6.90 -4.51
C ASP A 214 -23.75 6.37 -3.16
N ILE A 215 -24.58 6.80 -2.14
CA ILE A 215 -24.11 6.28 -0.82
C ILE A 215 -25.15 5.32 -0.26
N SER A 216 -26.01 4.75 -1.06
CA SER A 216 -27.05 3.80 -0.59
C SER A 216 -26.43 2.56 0.07
N PRO A 217 -25.30 2.20 -0.27
CA PRO A 217 -24.71 1.01 0.39
C PRO A 217 -24.39 1.27 1.86
N LEU A 218 -24.50 2.50 2.27
CA LEU A 218 -24.15 2.77 3.68
C LEU A 218 -25.39 2.59 4.56
N SER A 219 -26.51 2.19 4.09
CA SER A 219 -27.81 2.27 4.78
C SER A 219 -27.84 1.34 5.99
N ASN A 220 -26.91 0.30 5.96
CA ASN A 220 -27.02 -0.67 7.07
C ASN A 220 -25.88 -0.49 8.07
N LEU A 221 -25.14 0.62 7.89
CA LEU A 221 -24.03 0.80 8.85
C LEU A 221 -24.54 1.53 10.09
N ILE A 222 -25.35 0.86 10.84
CA ILE A 222 -26.22 1.46 11.88
C ILE A 222 -25.36 1.84 13.08
N ASN A 223 -24.05 1.34 13.03
CA ASN A 223 -23.21 1.72 14.19
C ASN A 223 -22.33 2.92 13.84
N LEU A 224 -22.55 3.50 12.65
CA LEU A 224 -21.67 4.59 12.20
C LEU A 224 -21.92 5.83 13.08
N LYS A 225 -20.80 6.38 13.58
CA LYS A 225 -20.93 7.58 14.43
C LYS A 225 -20.37 8.82 13.71
N THR A 226 -19.33 8.59 12.94
CA THR A 226 -18.75 9.71 12.17
C THR A 226 -18.65 9.34 10.69
N LEU A 227 -19.20 10.33 9.86
CA LEU A 227 -19.16 10.11 8.40
C LEU A 227 -18.65 11.39 7.73
N ILE A 228 -17.49 11.22 7.02
CA ILE A 228 -16.90 12.37 6.32
C ILE A 228 -16.92 12.10 4.81
N LEU A 229 -17.59 13.08 4.04
CA LEU A 229 -17.80 12.76 2.61
C LEU A 229 -17.56 14.01 1.77
N TYR A 230 -17.02 15.13 2.29
CA TYR A 230 -16.96 16.36 1.46
C TYR A 230 -16.07 16.13 0.23
N SER A 231 -16.39 16.91 -0.81
CA SER A 231 -15.66 16.83 -2.10
C SER A 231 -15.97 15.52 -2.82
N ASN A 232 -17.20 15.06 -2.69
CA ASN A 232 -17.79 14.02 -3.55
C ASN A 232 -19.09 14.54 -4.19
N PRO A 233 -19.42 14.13 -5.39
CA PRO A 233 -20.66 14.59 -6.05
C PRO A 233 -21.88 13.78 -5.61
N ILE A 234 -22.19 13.78 -4.27
CA ILE A 234 -23.29 12.96 -3.70
C ILE A 234 -24.62 13.68 -4.02
N LYS A 235 -25.55 12.91 -4.49
CA LYS A 235 -26.80 13.55 -4.98
C LYS A 235 -27.94 13.32 -3.98
N ASN A 236 -27.85 12.24 -3.25
CA ASN A 236 -28.97 11.89 -2.36
C ASN A 236 -28.43 11.36 -1.02
N ILE A 237 -29.04 12.03 0.03
CA ILE A 237 -28.48 11.57 1.32
C ILE A 237 -29.59 10.90 2.13
N SER A 238 -30.74 10.63 1.53
CA SER A 238 -31.86 9.99 2.24
C SER A 238 -31.44 8.68 2.92
N THR A 239 -30.36 8.06 2.41
CA THR A 239 -29.86 6.80 3.00
C THR A 239 -29.38 7.02 4.44
N LEU A 240 -29.10 8.27 4.80
CA LEU A 240 -28.48 8.50 6.12
C LEU A 240 -29.57 8.51 7.20
N ALA A 241 -30.88 8.52 6.80
CA ALA A 241 -32.00 8.54 7.77
C ALA A 241 -31.98 7.30 8.66
N ASN A 242 -31.32 6.22 8.19
CA ASN A 242 -31.33 4.96 8.95
C ASN A 242 -30.13 4.86 9.90
N LEU A 243 -29.21 5.83 9.82
CA LEU A 243 -27.99 5.75 10.66
C LEU A 243 -28.24 6.51 11.97
N THR A 244 -28.95 5.87 12.89
CA THR A 244 -29.51 6.53 14.09
C THR A 244 -28.40 6.86 15.08
N LYS A 245 -27.14 6.22 14.87
CA LYS A 245 -26.07 6.54 15.84
C LYS A 245 -25.11 7.59 15.27
N LEU A 246 -25.44 8.15 14.10
CA LEU A 246 -24.54 9.13 13.46
C LEU A 246 -24.54 10.42 14.28
N LYS A 247 -23.33 10.83 14.71
CA LYS A 247 -23.21 12.04 15.55
C LYS A 247 -22.52 13.17 14.77
N GLU A 248 -21.67 12.76 13.87
CA GLU A 248 -20.97 13.80 13.07
C GLU A 248 -21.05 13.46 11.58
N LEU A 249 -21.53 14.52 10.77
CA LEU A 249 -21.59 14.37 9.29
C LEU A 249 -20.93 15.58 8.63
N CYS A 250 -19.84 15.28 7.93
CA CYS A 250 -19.23 16.34 7.09
C CYS A 250 -19.44 16.04 5.60
N TYR A 251 -20.28 16.76 4.98
CA TYR A 251 -20.47 16.60 3.52
C TYR A 251 -20.69 17.97 2.90
N TRP A 252 -20.19 18.32 1.65
CA TRP A 252 -20.50 19.63 1.03
C TRP A 252 -21.71 19.48 0.10
N VAL A 253 -22.72 20.34 0.30
CA VAL A 253 -23.76 20.44 -0.76
C VAL A 253 -23.38 21.57 -1.73
N LEU A 254 -22.81 21.22 -2.95
CA LEU A 254 -22.74 22.42 -3.84
C LEU A 254 -24.03 23.24 -3.73
N PRO A 255 -24.05 24.56 -3.11
CA PRO A 255 -25.27 25.38 -3.23
C PRO A 255 -25.64 25.63 -4.69
N LEU A 256 -26.37 24.64 -5.47
CA LEU A 256 -27.21 25.30 -6.49
C LEU A 256 -28.40 24.39 -6.81
N LEU A 257 -29.62 24.63 -6.01
CA LEU A 257 -30.97 24.94 -6.53
C LEU A 257 -32.00 24.68 -5.42
N ILE A 258 -32.14 25.63 -4.41
CA ILE A 258 -33.46 25.97 -3.85
C ILE A 258 -34.55 25.13 -4.55
N LEU A 259 -34.76 23.82 -4.24
CA LEU A 259 -36.16 23.36 -4.47
C LEU A 259 -36.97 23.52 -3.19
N VAL A 260 -37.43 24.85 -3.05
CA VAL A 260 -38.70 25.20 -2.39
C VAL A 260 -39.50 23.92 -2.09
N LEU A 261 -39.23 23.25 -0.93
CA LEU A 261 -40.30 22.37 -0.40
C LEU A 261 -41.62 23.15 -0.27
#